data_AF-A0A6D2L6K9-F1
#
_entry.id   AF-A0A6D2L6K9-F1
#
_cell.length_a   1.000
_cell.length_b   1.000
_cell.length_c   1.000
_cell.angle_alpha   90.00
_cell.angle_beta   90.00
_cell.angle_gamma   90.00
#
_symmetry.space_group_name_H-M   'P 1'
#
loop_
_entity.id
_entity.type
_entity.pdbx_description
1 polymer ?
#
loop_
_entity_poly.entity_id
_entity_poly.type
_entity_poly.pdbx_seq_one_letter_code
_entity_poly.pdbx_strand_id
1 'polypeptide(L)'
;MDWISELPEDLLLRILSSLSAKDVAATMVLSKRWKFLWMLVPKLIYDEDISGQKYESFSRFVTSSLLLLLQKAPHLQTVHFKVVGDYSRERDVDIGEWATTVVKSGVRELIIETTDLFSRPVTLPESFYTCCKMLVTLKLSNVVLLDVSCSFSLPSLKSLSLLSVKYQYPGDEIVKTFLSSCHVLEDLHVELCLYDNVTVFAVRVPSLKSLSLHTDDPDSDSDSDEDGGFVIDEDGGFVIDAPSLECLDIHDHSGEFCIIENDMPKIVTASFDVSYSVPANILGSITSVKHLDLCLVDSEYPLGSVFHSLVHLKICTCHPEWLELLMCLLRSSPNLQALRMDQHHHELWDEDSRPSWIEPSSVPECVSSSLQTLWVDYKGTDVEKEMVAYMLRNANCLKKATISSVSIDPCKKIEMVKELSSLSRCSSTCHLIFD
;
A
#
# COMPACT_ATOMS: atom_id res chain seq x y z
N MET A 1 41.32 -15.73 -18.17
CA MET A 1 40.47 -15.15 -19.23
C MET A 1 39.39 -14.34 -18.55
N ASP A 2 38.92 -13.27 -19.18
CA ASP A 2 37.80 -12.48 -18.66
C ASP A 2 36.50 -12.99 -19.29
N TRP A 3 35.93 -14.04 -18.70
CA TRP A 3 34.68 -14.66 -19.16
C TRP A 3 33.47 -13.72 -19.01
N ILE A 4 33.56 -12.67 -18.19
CA ILE A 4 32.48 -11.68 -18.04
C ILE A 4 32.48 -10.76 -19.26
N SER A 5 33.66 -10.33 -19.74
CA SER A 5 33.78 -9.58 -21.00
C SER A 5 33.38 -10.37 -22.27
N GLU A 6 33.13 -11.68 -22.18
CA GLU A 6 32.59 -12.50 -23.28
C GLU A 6 31.05 -12.49 -23.34
N LEU A 7 30.37 -11.95 -22.33
CA LEU A 7 28.90 -11.89 -22.30
C LEU A 7 28.31 -10.91 -23.35
N PRO A 8 27.08 -11.19 -23.83
CA PRO A 8 26.25 -10.24 -24.59
C PRO A 8 26.10 -8.90 -23.88
N GLU A 9 26.04 -7.82 -24.65
CA GLU A 9 25.93 -6.45 -24.12
C GLU A 9 24.69 -6.26 -23.25
N ASP A 10 23.52 -6.78 -23.67
CA ASP A 10 22.26 -6.69 -22.92
C ASP A 10 22.36 -7.30 -21.52
N LEU A 11 23.09 -8.41 -21.37
CA LEU A 11 23.31 -9.03 -20.07
C LEU A 11 24.27 -8.21 -19.20
N LEU A 12 25.30 -7.61 -19.80
CA LEU A 12 26.21 -6.71 -19.08
C LEU A 12 25.48 -5.45 -18.60
N LEU A 13 24.65 -4.83 -19.44
CA LEU A 13 23.83 -3.67 -19.06
C LEU A 13 22.81 -4.03 -17.98
N ARG A 14 22.22 -5.23 -18.02
CA ARG A 14 21.33 -5.72 -16.96
C ARG A 14 22.06 -5.92 -15.63
N ILE A 15 23.27 -6.50 -15.64
CA ILE A 15 24.11 -6.64 -14.44
C ILE A 15 24.46 -5.26 -13.88
N LEU A 16 24.95 -4.34 -14.73
CA LEU A 16 25.33 -2.99 -14.34
C LEU A 16 24.13 -2.19 -13.77
N SER A 17 22.92 -2.39 -14.31
CA SER A 17 21.69 -1.74 -13.84
C SER A 17 21.24 -2.16 -12.42
N SER A 18 21.88 -3.20 -11.85
CA SER A 18 21.65 -3.67 -10.48
C SER A 18 22.77 -3.28 -9.51
N LEU A 19 23.78 -2.53 -9.95
CA LEU A 19 24.91 -2.09 -9.14
C LEU A 19 24.78 -0.59 -8.75
N SER A 20 25.51 -0.19 -7.71
CA SER A 20 25.62 1.24 -7.36
C SER A 20 26.33 2.02 -8.47
N ALA A 21 26.02 3.30 -8.63
CA ALA A 21 26.67 4.17 -9.60
C ALA A 21 28.19 4.22 -9.38
N LYS A 22 28.69 4.08 -8.14
CA LYS A 22 30.13 3.98 -7.86
C LYS A 22 30.73 2.68 -8.39
N ASP A 23 30.04 1.55 -8.24
CA ASP A 23 30.52 0.25 -8.74
C ASP A 23 30.49 0.19 -10.27
N VAL A 24 29.41 0.67 -10.91
CA VAL A 24 29.33 0.80 -12.37
C VAL A 24 30.46 1.71 -12.87
N ALA A 25 30.72 2.83 -12.20
CA ALA A 25 31.84 3.71 -12.53
C ALA A 25 33.21 3.04 -12.33
N ALA A 26 33.37 2.21 -11.29
CA ALA A 26 34.57 1.42 -11.05
C ALA A 26 34.81 0.39 -12.17
N THR A 27 33.76 -0.18 -12.79
CA THR A 27 33.96 -1.10 -13.93
C THR A 27 34.69 -0.46 -15.11
N MET A 28 34.68 0.87 -15.25
CA MET A 28 35.37 1.58 -16.34
C MET A 28 36.88 1.30 -16.41
N VAL A 29 37.53 0.89 -15.31
CA VAL A 29 38.97 0.55 -15.32
C VAL A 29 39.27 -0.88 -15.73
N LEU A 30 38.27 -1.77 -15.82
CA LEU A 30 38.47 -3.20 -16.12
C LEU A 30 38.92 -3.42 -17.56
N SER A 31 38.27 -2.76 -18.54
CA SER A 31 38.70 -2.82 -19.94
C SER A 31 38.14 -1.66 -20.77
N LYS A 32 38.67 -1.50 -21.99
CA LYS A 32 38.15 -0.53 -22.96
C LYS A 32 36.67 -0.72 -23.28
N ARG A 33 36.11 -1.94 -23.17
CA ARG A 33 34.68 -2.22 -23.39
C ARG A 33 33.84 -1.61 -22.27
N TRP A 34 34.17 -1.91 -21.01
CA TRP A 34 33.45 -1.44 -19.82
C TRP A 34 33.41 0.09 -19.71
N LYS A 35 34.47 0.79 -20.15
CA LYS A 35 34.48 2.25 -20.24
C LYS A 35 33.34 2.84 -21.07
N PHE A 36 32.86 2.14 -22.10
CA PHE A 36 31.71 2.58 -22.90
C PHE A 36 30.39 2.07 -22.33
N LEU A 37 30.35 0.85 -21.76
CA LEU A 37 29.14 0.27 -21.17
C LEU A 37 28.54 1.15 -20.06
N TRP A 38 29.36 1.81 -19.23
CA TRP A 38 28.90 2.80 -18.25
C TRP A 38 27.96 3.88 -18.83
N MET A 39 28.20 4.33 -20.08
CA MET A 39 27.37 5.37 -20.74
C MET A 39 26.12 4.81 -21.43
N LEU A 40 25.92 3.49 -21.42
CA LEU A 40 24.78 2.80 -22.03
C LEU A 40 23.83 2.22 -20.97
N VAL A 41 24.14 2.36 -19.67
CA VAL A 41 23.33 1.81 -18.59
C VAL A 41 21.99 2.56 -18.48
N PRO A 42 20.84 1.87 -18.56
CA PRO A 42 19.52 2.50 -18.52
C PRO A 42 19.06 2.92 -17.11
N LYS A 43 19.65 2.35 -16.05
CA LYS A 43 19.31 2.64 -14.64
C LYS A 43 20.57 2.96 -13.83
N LEU A 44 20.51 4.03 -13.04
CA LEU A 44 21.56 4.40 -12.09
C LEU A 44 21.00 4.44 -10.66
N ILE A 45 21.74 3.86 -9.73
CA ILE A 45 21.39 3.79 -8.32
C ILE A 45 22.51 4.48 -7.52
N TYR A 46 22.23 5.63 -6.94
CA TYR A 46 23.10 6.30 -6.00
C TYR A 46 22.69 5.89 -4.59
N ASP A 47 23.22 4.77 -4.10
CA ASP A 47 22.99 4.22 -2.75
C ASP A 47 24.22 4.51 -1.88
N GLU A 48 24.13 5.49 -0.99
CA GLU A 48 25.24 5.91 -0.12
C GLU A 48 24.78 6.45 1.25
N ASP A 49 25.51 6.04 2.28
CA ASP A 49 25.56 6.69 3.58
C ASP A 49 26.42 7.97 3.49
N ILE A 50 25.76 9.12 3.58
CA ILE A 50 26.37 10.45 3.45
C ILE A 50 26.82 11.04 4.79
N SER A 51 26.70 10.29 5.89
CA SER A 51 27.01 10.78 7.24
C SER A 51 28.42 11.38 7.38
N GLY A 52 28.52 12.45 8.16
CA GLY A 52 29.78 13.11 8.51
C GLY A 52 30.52 13.77 7.33
N GLN A 53 31.71 13.24 7.01
CA GLN A 53 32.62 13.80 5.99
C GLN A 53 32.41 13.19 4.58
N LYS A 54 31.56 12.17 4.44
CA LYS A 54 31.34 11.49 3.14
C LYS A 54 30.52 12.33 2.15
N TYR A 55 29.65 13.22 2.65
CA TYR A 55 28.78 14.06 1.80
C TYR A 55 29.53 14.77 0.66
N GLU A 56 30.67 15.43 0.92
CA GLU A 56 31.33 16.26 -0.11
C GLU A 56 31.96 15.42 -1.24
N SER A 57 32.43 14.19 -0.93
CA SER A 57 32.94 13.27 -1.96
C SER A 57 31.81 12.65 -2.76
N PHE A 58 30.67 12.36 -2.12
CA PHE A 58 29.44 11.93 -2.77
C PHE A 58 28.85 13.02 -3.68
N SER A 59 28.62 14.22 -3.17
CA SER A 59 28.03 15.34 -3.93
C SER A 59 28.82 15.67 -5.20
N ARG A 60 30.16 15.69 -5.08
CA ARG A 60 31.06 15.89 -6.22
C ARG A 60 31.01 14.73 -7.22
N PHE A 61 30.86 13.49 -6.74
CA PHE A 61 30.68 12.31 -7.59
C PHE A 61 29.36 12.38 -8.35
N VAL A 62 28.23 12.57 -7.67
CA VAL A 62 26.88 12.67 -8.28
C VAL A 62 26.84 13.79 -9.32
N THR A 63 27.29 14.99 -8.95
CA THR A 63 27.31 16.14 -9.86
C THR A 63 28.15 15.87 -11.11
N SER A 64 29.32 15.25 -10.95
CA SER A 64 30.22 14.93 -12.08
C SER A 64 29.69 13.79 -12.95
N SER A 65 29.11 12.74 -12.35
CA SER A 65 28.56 11.60 -13.09
C SER A 65 27.32 12.01 -13.86
N LEU A 66 26.38 12.74 -13.23
CA LEU A 66 25.21 13.30 -13.91
C LEU A 66 25.65 14.18 -15.08
N LEU A 67 26.48 15.19 -14.87
CA LEU A 67 26.92 16.08 -15.96
C LEU A 67 27.55 15.31 -17.15
N LEU A 68 28.32 14.26 -16.87
CA LEU A 68 28.96 13.43 -17.91
C LEU A 68 27.95 12.55 -18.66
N LEU A 69 27.01 11.93 -17.95
CA LEU A 69 25.97 11.08 -18.51
C LEU A 69 24.96 11.90 -19.32
N LEU A 70 24.50 13.03 -18.80
CA LEU A 70 23.54 13.91 -19.46
C LEU A 70 24.05 14.51 -20.79
N GLN A 71 25.36 14.60 -20.97
CA GLN A 71 25.96 15.01 -22.24
C GLN A 71 26.17 13.87 -23.25
N LYS A 72 26.11 12.59 -22.84
CA LYS A 72 26.64 11.46 -23.63
C LYS A 72 25.83 10.16 -23.62
N ALA A 73 24.82 10.04 -22.77
CA ALA A 73 24.04 8.82 -22.54
C ALA A 73 22.55 9.06 -22.83
N PRO A 74 22.09 8.95 -24.10
CA PRO A 74 20.67 9.11 -24.46
C PRO A 74 19.78 7.92 -24.01
N HIS A 75 20.35 6.94 -23.29
CA HIS A 75 19.70 5.70 -22.88
C HIS A 75 19.27 5.66 -21.41
N LEU A 76 19.60 6.69 -20.62
CA LEU A 76 19.23 6.74 -19.21
C LEU A 76 17.71 6.92 -19.06
N GLN A 77 17.06 5.94 -18.43
CA GLN A 77 15.60 5.90 -18.23
C GLN A 77 15.23 6.06 -16.76
N THR A 78 16.03 5.49 -15.85
CA THR A 78 15.77 5.46 -14.41
C THR A 78 16.92 6.05 -13.62
N VAL A 79 16.63 6.92 -12.66
CA VAL A 79 17.58 7.32 -11.60
C VAL A 79 16.95 7.08 -10.24
N HIS A 80 17.71 6.45 -9.35
CA HIS A 80 17.35 6.22 -7.96
C HIS A 80 18.40 6.88 -7.07
N PHE A 81 17.97 7.83 -6.24
CA PHE A 81 18.76 8.36 -5.14
C PHE A 81 18.28 7.69 -3.86
N LYS A 82 19.13 6.90 -3.22
CA LYS A 82 18.90 6.29 -1.92
C LYS A 82 19.96 6.82 -0.97
N VAL A 83 19.54 7.72 -0.08
CA VAL A 83 20.46 8.56 0.69
C VAL A 83 20.17 8.45 2.18
N VAL A 84 21.18 8.00 2.92
CA VAL A 84 21.09 7.76 4.37
C VAL A 84 21.98 8.77 5.10
N GLY A 85 21.42 9.53 6.04
CA GLY A 85 22.23 10.29 7.01
C GLY A 85 21.61 11.58 7.54
N ASP A 86 22.10 11.96 8.72
CA ASP A 86 21.69 13.16 9.47
C ASP A 86 21.97 14.48 8.73
N TYR A 87 20.89 15.19 8.36
CA TYR A 87 20.89 16.52 7.76
C TYR A 87 20.92 17.69 8.78
N SER A 88 21.33 17.48 10.04
CA SER A 88 21.38 18.49 11.12
C SER A 88 22.29 19.70 10.88
N ARG A 89 23.02 19.76 9.75
CA ARG A 89 23.93 20.87 9.41
C ARG A 89 23.42 21.68 8.22
N GLU A 90 23.67 22.99 8.29
CA GLU A 90 23.28 24.09 7.39
C GLU A 90 23.87 24.00 5.96
N ARG A 91 23.88 22.81 5.36
CA ARG A 91 24.27 22.59 3.96
C ARG A 91 23.02 22.20 3.21
N ASP A 92 22.45 23.15 2.48
CA ASP A 92 21.33 22.91 1.57
C ASP A 92 21.66 21.70 0.69
N VAL A 93 20.77 20.72 0.72
CA VAL A 93 21.03 19.39 0.19
C VAL A 93 20.89 19.41 -1.33
N ASP A 94 21.99 19.13 -2.03
CA ASP A 94 22.08 19.19 -3.50
C ASP A 94 21.08 18.27 -4.24
N ILE A 95 20.41 17.34 -3.53
CA ILE A 95 19.48 16.35 -4.09
C ILE A 95 18.35 17.01 -4.89
N GLY A 96 17.82 18.16 -4.44
CA GLY A 96 16.78 18.89 -5.19
C GLY A 96 17.27 19.41 -6.55
N GLU A 97 18.53 19.86 -6.61
CA GLU A 97 19.19 20.29 -7.86
C GLU A 97 19.60 19.11 -8.74
N TRP A 98 20.01 17.98 -8.16
CA TRP A 98 20.26 16.74 -8.89
C TRP A 98 18.99 16.17 -9.50
N ALA A 99 17.91 16.09 -8.73
CA ALA A 99 16.59 15.65 -9.18
C ALA A 99 16.09 16.53 -10.34
N THR A 100 16.22 17.85 -10.20
CA THR A 100 15.93 18.83 -11.26
C THR A 100 16.79 18.58 -12.51
N THR A 101 18.08 18.35 -12.35
CA THR A 101 19.04 18.12 -13.43
C THR A 101 18.75 16.80 -14.16
N VAL A 102 18.35 15.77 -13.42
CA VAL A 102 17.89 14.47 -13.93
C VAL A 102 16.59 14.63 -14.72
N VAL A 103 15.57 15.30 -14.17
CA VAL A 103 14.28 15.52 -14.85
C VAL A 103 14.45 16.29 -16.16
N LYS A 104 15.29 17.35 -16.17
CA LYS A 104 15.60 18.14 -17.37
C LYS A 104 16.19 17.31 -18.53
N SER A 105 16.72 16.12 -18.26
CA SER A 105 17.25 15.22 -19.30
C SER A 105 16.21 14.34 -19.99
N GLY A 106 14.99 14.27 -19.47
CA GLY A 106 13.93 13.43 -20.04
C GLY A 106 13.92 11.97 -19.55
N VAL A 107 14.40 11.70 -18.33
CA VAL A 107 14.21 10.39 -17.69
C VAL A 107 12.73 10.03 -17.56
N ARG A 108 12.44 8.73 -17.48
CA ARG A 108 11.09 8.18 -17.33
C ARG A 108 10.75 7.81 -15.89
N GLU A 109 11.75 7.47 -15.08
CA GLU A 109 11.57 7.04 -13.70
C GLU A 109 12.56 7.77 -12.79
N LEU A 110 12.05 8.35 -11.70
CA LEU A 110 12.84 8.95 -10.65
C LEU A 110 12.36 8.43 -9.29
N ILE A 111 13.30 7.95 -8.49
CA ILE A 111 13.08 7.48 -7.12
C ILE A 111 13.99 8.29 -6.20
N ILE A 112 13.44 8.88 -5.14
CA ILE A 112 14.16 9.54 -4.06
C ILE A 112 13.73 8.88 -2.75
N GLU A 113 14.64 8.15 -2.12
CA GLU A 113 14.48 7.51 -0.81
C GLU A 113 15.44 8.14 0.21
N THR A 114 14.90 8.70 1.29
CA THR A 114 15.69 9.19 2.44
C THR A 114 15.21 8.57 3.74
N THR A 115 16.05 7.71 4.32
CA THR A 115 15.65 6.71 5.34
C THR A 115 15.79 7.19 6.80
N ASP A 116 15.86 8.50 7.05
CA ASP A 116 16.02 9.05 8.40
C ASP A 116 14.85 10.02 8.70
N LEU A 117 13.84 9.52 9.40
CA LEU A 117 12.61 10.24 9.76
C LEU A 117 12.86 11.41 10.72
N PHE A 118 13.98 11.40 11.45
CA PHE A 118 14.38 12.47 12.38
C PHE A 118 15.23 13.56 11.70
N SER A 119 15.72 13.29 10.49
CA SER A 119 16.49 14.24 9.69
C SER A 119 15.58 15.29 9.01
N ARG A 120 16.18 16.40 8.54
CA ARG A 120 15.44 17.39 7.76
C ARG A 120 15.07 16.79 6.38
N PRO A 121 13.78 16.73 6.00
CA PRO A 121 13.39 16.13 4.72
C PRO A 121 13.95 16.93 3.54
N VAL A 122 14.14 16.27 2.39
CA VAL A 122 14.75 16.91 1.21
C VAL A 122 13.79 17.91 0.57
N THR A 123 14.21 19.15 0.43
CA THR A 123 13.40 20.19 -0.24
C THR A 123 13.53 20.10 -1.77
N LEU A 124 12.42 19.93 -2.48
CA LEU A 124 12.41 19.96 -3.95
C LEU A 124 12.08 21.36 -4.51
N PRO A 125 12.96 21.96 -5.36
CA PRO A 125 12.78 23.33 -5.86
C PRO A 125 11.70 23.43 -6.95
N GLU A 126 11.12 24.61 -7.15
CA GLU A 126 10.08 24.88 -8.17
C GLU A 126 10.46 24.37 -9.59
N SER A 127 11.75 24.49 -9.94
CA SER A 127 12.24 24.08 -11.26
C SER A 127 12.24 22.57 -11.51
N PHE A 128 12.04 21.76 -10.48
CA PHE A 128 11.76 20.33 -10.58
C PHE A 128 10.40 20.09 -11.28
N TYR A 129 9.32 20.60 -10.67
CA TYR A 129 7.93 20.33 -11.08
C TYR A 129 7.58 20.85 -12.48
N THR A 130 8.24 21.92 -12.92
CA THR A 130 8.03 22.54 -14.24
C THR A 130 8.76 21.81 -15.37
N CYS A 131 9.73 20.93 -15.06
CA CYS A 131 10.54 20.22 -16.04
C CYS A 131 10.07 18.77 -16.31
N CYS A 132 9.11 18.24 -15.55
CA CYS A 132 8.64 16.83 -15.52
C CYS A 132 7.88 16.31 -16.77
N LYS A 133 8.28 16.70 -17.98
CA LYS A 133 7.54 16.41 -19.22
C LYS A 133 7.56 14.95 -19.67
N MET A 134 8.65 14.22 -19.40
CA MET A 134 8.84 12.83 -19.83
C MET A 134 8.74 11.80 -18.69
N LEU A 135 8.58 12.28 -17.45
CA LEU A 135 8.52 11.45 -16.27
C LEU A 135 7.21 10.66 -16.25
N VAL A 136 7.33 9.35 -16.10
CA VAL A 136 6.23 8.37 -16.09
C VAL A 136 6.00 7.82 -14.68
N THR A 137 7.08 7.62 -13.94
CA THR A 137 7.06 7.11 -12.56
C THR A 137 7.85 8.06 -11.65
N LEU A 138 7.23 8.49 -10.56
CA LEU A 138 7.85 9.31 -9.52
C LEU A 138 7.63 8.66 -8.17
N LYS A 139 8.71 8.38 -7.45
CA LYS A 139 8.65 7.94 -6.04
C LYS A 139 9.43 8.92 -5.18
N LEU A 140 8.77 9.45 -4.15
CA LEU A 140 9.33 10.35 -3.16
C LEU A 140 9.08 9.75 -1.78
N SER A 141 10.13 9.64 -0.97
CA SER A 141 10.07 9.22 0.43
C SER A 141 10.78 10.26 1.29
N ASN A 142 10.13 10.79 2.32
CA ASN A 142 10.66 11.76 3.28
C ASN A 142 11.23 13.04 2.61
N VAL A 143 10.35 13.74 1.90
CA VAL A 143 10.62 14.91 1.05
C VAL A 143 9.71 16.07 1.46
N VAL A 144 10.18 17.33 1.35
CA VAL A 144 9.34 18.53 1.46
C VAL A 144 8.93 19.06 0.07
N LEU A 145 7.62 19.16 -0.15
CA LEU A 145 7.03 19.87 -1.28
C LEU A 145 6.71 21.33 -0.90
N LEU A 146 7.38 22.28 -1.55
CA LEU A 146 7.18 23.71 -1.28
C LEU A 146 5.96 24.29 -2.02
N ASP A 147 5.27 25.22 -1.37
CA ASP A 147 4.37 26.17 -2.04
C ASP A 147 5.16 27.40 -2.45
N VAL A 148 5.38 27.52 -3.75
CA VAL A 148 5.84 28.75 -4.40
C VAL A 148 5.00 29.00 -5.65
N SER A 149 3.68 29.14 -5.51
CA SER A 149 2.80 29.59 -6.61
C SER A 149 2.80 28.66 -7.84
N CYS A 150 3.07 27.37 -7.62
CA CYS A 150 3.62 26.46 -8.62
C CYS A 150 2.69 26.14 -9.81
N SER A 151 3.26 26.22 -11.02
CA SER A 151 2.69 25.62 -12.23
C SER A 151 3.21 24.19 -12.42
N PHE A 152 2.73 23.26 -11.58
CA PHE A 152 3.07 21.84 -11.70
C PHE A 152 2.77 21.33 -13.12
N SER A 153 3.71 20.60 -13.73
CA SER A 153 3.55 20.08 -15.09
C SER A 153 4.13 18.68 -15.22
N LEU A 154 3.29 17.68 -14.89
CA LEU A 154 3.63 16.25 -14.96
C LEU A 154 2.72 15.51 -15.98
N PRO A 155 2.67 15.95 -17.26
CA PRO A 155 1.67 15.49 -18.24
C PRO A 155 1.82 14.03 -18.69
N SER A 156 2.94 13.37 -18.35
CA SER A 156 3.23 11.98 -18.70
C SER A 156 3.20 11.03 -17.50
N LEU A 157 2.95 11.54 -16.29
CA LEU A 157 3.07 10.78 -15.05
C LEU A 157 1.91 9.80 -14.91
N LYS A 158 2.23 8.51 -14.86
CA LYS A 158 1.29 7.39 -14.70
C LYS A 158 1.32 6.78 -13.31
N SER A 159 2.47 6.77 -12.65
CA SER A 159 2.65 6.17 -11.32
C SER A 159 3.31 7.16 -10.37
N LEU A 160 2.70 7.36 -9.20
CA LEU A 160 3.14 8.27 -8.15
C LEU A 160 3.16 7.55 -6.80
N SER A 161 4.27 7.66 -6.08
CA SER A 161 4.45 7.14 -4.72
C SER A 161 4.90 8.28 -3.82
N LEU A 162 4.19 8.53 -2.73
CA LEU A 162 4.45 9.59 -1.75
C LEU A 162 4.51 8.97 -0.35
N LEU A 163 5.70 8.76 0.19
CA LEU A 163 5.91 8.14 1.50
C LEU A 163 6.46 9.19 2.48
N SER A 164 5.79 9.42 3.62
CA SER A 164 6.23 10.39 4.65
C SER A 164 6.51 11.79 4.08
N VAL A 165 5.69 12.25 3.12
CA VAL A 165 5.94 13.49 2.37
C VAL A 165 5.33 14.67 3.12
N LYS A 166 6.16 15.68 3.39
CA LYS A 166 5.74 16.92 4.06
C LYS A 166 5.45 18.01 3.03
N TYR A 167 4.52 18.87 3.36
CA TYR A 167 4.01 19.92 2.50
C TYR A 167 4.28 21.27 3.15
N GLN A 168 4.50 22.33 2.39
CA GLN A 168 4.49 23.67 2.97
C GLN A 168 3.06 24.04 3.37
N TYR A 169 2.88 24.65 4.55
CA TYR A 169 1.55 25.02 5.02
C TYR A 169 0.93 26.14 4.15
N PRO A 170 -0.33 26.01 3.68
CA PRO A 170 -1.28 24.92 3.92
C PRO A 170 -1.09 23.72 2.97
N GLY A 171 -0.93 22.52 3.52
CA GLY A 171 -0.55 21.33 2.75
C GLY A 171 -1.61 20.83 1.78
N ASP A 172 -2.88 20.85 2.19
CA ASP A 172 -4.00 20.27 1.45
C ASP A 172 -4.19 20.90 0.05
N GLU A 173 -3.96 22.22 -0.06
CA GLU A 173 -4.02 22.92 -1.35
C GLU A 173 -2.81 22.58 -2.24
N ILE A 174 -1.64 22.24 -1.68
CA ILE A 174 -0.50 21.70 -2.45
C ILE A 174 -0.87 20.33 -3.01
N VAL A 175 -1.35 19.39 -2.16
CA VAL A 175 -1.77 18.04 -2.57
C VAL A 175 -2.76 18.12 -3.74
N LYS A 176 -3.83 18.91 -3.56
CA LYS A 176 -4.87 19.15 -4.55
C LYS A 176 -4.33 19.73 -5.85
N THR A 177 -3.47 20.76 -5.78
CA THR A 177 -2.89 21.39 -6.98
C THR A 177 -1.93 20.44 -7.71
N PHE A 178 -1.11 19.70 -6.97
CA PHE A 178 -0.16 18.71 -7.49
C PHE A 178 -0.88 17.55 -8.20
N LEU A 179 -1.86 16.92 -7.54
CA LEU A 179 -2.65 15.83 -8.13
C LEU A 179 -3.47 16.29 -9.34
N SER A 180 -4.07 17.49 -9.27
CA SER A 180 -4.84 18.05 -10.41
C SER A 180 -4.00 18.23 -11.68
N SER A 181 -2.68 18.35 -11.54
CA SER A 181 -1.73 18.55 -12.64
C SER A 181 -1.20 17.23 -13.25
N CYS A 182 -1.61 16.08 -12.70
CA CYS A 182 -1.19 14.74 -13.11
C CYS A 182 -2.31 14.03 -13.92
N HIS A 183 -2.73 14.63 -15.04
CA HIS A 183 -3.96 14.22 -15.76
C HIS A 183 -3.99 12.76 -16.27
N VAL A 184 -2.84 12.09 -16.41
CA VAL A 184 -2.74 10.70 -16.92
C VAL A 184 -2.31 9.69 -15.84
N LEU A 185 -2.43 10.06 -14.57
CA LEU A 185 -2.10 9.22 -13.43
C LEU A 185 -3.02 8.00 -13.38
N GLU A 186 -2.43 6.80 -13.36
CA GLU A 186 -3.12 5.51 -13.31
C GLU A 186 -2.92 4.83 -11.94
N ASP A 187 -1.76 5.01 -11.31
CA ASP A 187 -1.40 4.40 -10.02
C ASP A 187 -0.94 5.47 -9.00
N LEU A 188 -1.57 5.50 -7.83
CA LEU A 188 -1.20 6.36 -6.69
C LEU A 188 -1.05 5.52 -5.43
N HIS A 189 0.10 5.66 -4.76
CA HIS A 189 0.35 5.11 -3.43
C HIS A 189 0.81 6.24 -2.52
N VAL A 190 0.18 6.37 -1.36
CA VAL A 190 0.48 7.37 -0.34
C VAL A 190 0.62 6.67 1.00
N GLU A 191 1.66 7.01 1.74
CA GLU A 191 1.93 6.56 3.10
C GLU A 191 2.16 7.82 3.94
N LEU A 192 1.23 8.13 4.85
CA LEU A 192 1.27 9.30 5.73
C LEU A 192 1.87 8.93 7.07
N CYS A 193 2.73 9.78 7.62
CA CYS A 193 3.32 9.58 8.95
C CYS A 193 2.70 10.53 10.00
N LEU A 194 2.79 10.15 11.29
CA LEU A 194 2.29 10.88 12.47
C LEU A 194 2.77 12.35 12.62
N TYR A 195 3.75 12.78 11.82
CA TYR A 195 4.32 14.13 11.82
C TYR A 195 4.18 14.83 10.46
N ASP A 196 3.29 14.35 9.60
CA ASP A 196 2.90 15.03 8.36
C ASP A 196 1.89 16.14 8.69
N ASN A 197 1.78 17.12 7.79
CA ASN A 197 1.10 18.39 8.05
C ASN A 197 -0.09 18.64 7.10
N VAL A 198 -0.67 17.54 6.61
CA VAL A 198 -1.92 17.49 5.84
C VAL A 198 -2.90 16.75 6.72
N THR A 199 -3.97 17.42 7.15
CA THR A 199 -5.03 16.77 7.93
C THR A 199 -5.96 15.99 7.00
N VAL A 200 -6.35 16.58 5.85
CA VAL A 200 -7.28 15.95 4.91
C VAL A 200 -6.63 15.71 3.55
N PHE A 201 -6.30 14.44 3.27
CA PHE A 201 -5.68 14.05 2.00
C PHE A 201 -6.75 13.78 0.92
N ALA A 202 -6.96 14.77 0.04
CA ALA A 202 -8.03 14.72 -0.96
C ALA A 202 -7.55 14.26 -2.36
N VAL A 203 -7.91 13.04 -2.75
CA VAL A 203 -7.62 12.42 -4.05
C VAL A 203 -8.76 12.64 -5.03
N ARG A 204 -8.62 13.63 -5.93
CA ARG A 204 -9.60 13.90 -7.02
C ARG A 204 -8.96 13.70 -8.39
N VAL A 205 -8.86 12.45 -8.84
CA VAL A 205 -8.10 12.05 -10.04
C VAL A 205 -8.92 11.11 -10.95
N PRO A 206 -9.61 11.64 -11.98
CA PRO A 206 -10.54 10.85 -12.82
C PRO A 206 -9.92 9.74 -13.68
N SER A 207 -8.60 9.78 -13.89
CA SER A 207 -7.81 8.80 -14.66
C SER A 207 -7.28 7.64 -13.82
N LEU A 208 -7.35 7.75 -12.49
CA LEU A 208 -6.77 6.79 -11.55
C LEU A 208 -7.45 5.42 -11.63
N LYS A 209 -6.64 4.36 -11.55
CA LYS A 209 -7.05 2.95 -11.59
C LYS A 209 -6.67 2.22 -10.32
N SER A 210 -5.51 2.51 -9.74
CA SER A 210 -5.04 1.93 -8.48
C SER A 210 -4.76 3.02 -7.47
N LEU A 211 -5.34 2.89 -6.27
CA LEU A 211 -5.15 3.78 -5.14
C LEU A 211 -4.80 2.95 -3.91
N SER A 212 -3.69 3.28 -3.26
CA SER A 212 -3.28 2.76 -1.95
C SER A 212 -3.02 3.94 -1.03
N LEU A 213 -3.70 3.96 0.12
CA LEU A 213 -3.63 5.01 1.14
C LEU A 213 -3.32 4.34 2.49
N HIS A 214 -2.10 4.49 2.96
CA HIS A 214 -1.62 3.90 4.21
C HIS A 214 -1.29 5.01 5.22
N THR A 215 -1.49 4.74 6.50
CA THR A 215 -0.96 5.56 7.61
C THR A 215 0.01 4.73 8.44
N ASP A 216 1.14 5.34 8.78
CA ASP A 216 2.18 4.74 9.62
C ASP A 216 1.63 4.47 11.04
N ASP A 217 1.76 3.23 11.51
CA ASP A 217 1.18 2.77 12.78
C ASP A 217 2.12 3.11 13.95
N PRO A 218 1.68 3.90 14.96
CA PRO A 218 2.51 4.25 16.13
C PRO A 218 3.04 3.04 16.93
N ASP A 219 2.34 1.91 16.88
CA ASP A 219 2.70 0.71 17.64
C ASP A 219 3.73 -0.18 16.90
N SER A 220 4.08 0.14 15.65
CA SER A 220 4.93 -0.72 14.82
C SER A 220 6.43 -0.71 15.18
N ASP A 221 6.93 0.34 15.85
CA ASP A 221 8.38 0.54 16.13
C ASP A 221 8.69 0.98 17.59
N SER A 222 7.70 1.01 18.51
CA SER A 222 7.86 1.54 19.88
C SER A 222 8.07 0.47 20.95
N ASP A 223 9.30 -0.05 21.05
CA ASP A 223 9.86 -0.74 22.24
C ASP A 223 10.07 0.24 23.44
N SER A 224 9.28 1.32 23.52
CA SER A 224 9.44 2.44 24.46
C SER A 224 8.22 2.61 25.36
N ASP A 225 8.37 2.17 26.63
CA ASP A 225 7.41 2.32 27.75
C ASP A 225 7.13 3.79 28.18
N GLU A 226 7.20 4.78 27.28
CA GLU A 226 6.88 6.18 27.62
C GLU A 226 5.39 6.46 27.40
N ASP A 227 4.65 6.34 28.51
CA ASP A 227 3.28 6.81 28.78
C ASP A 227 3.12 8.30 28.42
N GLY A 228 2.99 8.55 27.12
CA GLY A 228 2.93 9.85 26.50
C GLY A 228 1.79 9.90 25.50
N GLY A 229 0.55 9.81 25.99
CA GLY A 229 -0.66 9.91 25.20
C GLY A 229 -0.62 11.14 24.28
N PHE A 230 -0.34 10.89 23.00
CA PHE A 230 -0.16 11.93 22.00
C PHE A 230 -1.53 12.37 21.50
N VAL A 231 -1.72 13.69 21.39
CA VAL A 231 -2.91 14.24 20.76
C VAL A 231 -2.74 14.04 19.26
N ILE A 232 -3.44 13.05 18.73
CA ILE A 232 -3.76 12.96 17.30
C ILE A 232 -4.61 14.20 16.98
N ASP A 233 -4.34 14.91 15.87
CA ASP A 233 -5.24 15.98 15.44
C ASP A 233 -6.60 15.34 15.07
N GLU A 234 -7.64 15.64 15.86
CA GLU A 234 -9.01 15.07 15.86
C GLU A 234 -9.84 15.37 14.58
N ASP A 235 -9.18 15.58 13.43
CA ASP A 235 -9.77 15.97 12.14
C ASP A 235 -9.07 15.27 10.93
N GLY A 236 -8.21 14.28 11.17
CA GLY A 236 -7.45 13.57 10.13
C GLY A 236 -8.30 12.65 9.25
N GLY A 237 -8.11 12.66 7.92
CA GLY A 237 -8.84 11.72 7.07
C GLY A 237 -8.63 11.81 5.55
N PHE A 238 -9.28 10.89 4.83
CA PHE A 238 -9.18 10.74 3.38
C PHE A 238 -10.47 11.16 2.64
N VAL A 239 -10.32 11.87 1.52
CA VAL A 239 -11.45 12.21 0.62
C VAL A 239 -11.14 11.74 -0.79
N ILE A 240 -12.01 10.91 -1.37
CA ILE A 240 -11.74 10.18 -2.62
C ILE A 240 -12.83 10.46 -3.67
N ASP A 241 -12.40 10.94 -4.85
CA ASP A 241 -13.21 11.06 -6.07
C ASP A 241 -12.39 10.54 -7.27
N ALA A 242 -12.54 9.25 -7.57
CA ALA A 242 -11.80 8.54 -8.61
C ALA A 242 -12.74 7.62 -9.43
N PRO A 243 -13.61 8.16 -10.31
CA PRO A 243 -14.62 7.38 -11.05
C PRO A 243 -14.06 6.33 -12.04
N SER A 244 -12.73 6.24 -12.21
CA SER A 244 -12.07 5.19 -12.99
C SER A 244 -11.40 4.09 -12.16
N LEU A 245 -11.48 4.17 -10.83
CA LEU A 245 -10.73 3.29 -9.94
C LEU A 245 -11.15 1.83 -10.09
N GLU A 246 -10.16 0.94 -10.25
CA GLU A 246 -10.31 -0.52 -10.38
C GLU A 246 -9.83 -1.22 -9.09
N CYS A 247 -8.82 -0.67 -8.42
CA CYS A 247 -8.24 -1.17 -7.17
C CYS A 247 -8.20 -0.06 -6.11
N LEU A 248 -8.78 -0.33 -4.93
CA LEU A 248 -8.71 0.51 -3.75
C LEU A 248 -8.10 -0.27 -2.58
N ASP A 249 -7.17 0.34 -1.87
CA ASP A 249 -6.54 -0.21 -0.68
C ASP A 249 -6.34 0.91 0.35
N ILE A 250 -6.92 0.76 1.54
CA ILE A 250 -6.85 1.72 2.63
C ILE A 250 -6.43 0.97 3.89
N HIS A 251 -5.34 1.41 4.51
CA HIS A 251 -4.85 0.92 5.81
C HIS A 251 -4.63 2.16 6.69
N ASP A 252 -5.60 2.48 7.54
CA ASP A 252 -5.68 3.76 8.24
C ASP A 252 -6.04 3.56 9.71
N HIS A 253 -5.02 3.54 10.54
CA HIS A 253 -5.13 3.36 11.98
C HIS A 253 -5.02 4.66 12.77
N SER A 254 -4.64 5.77 12.10
CA SER A 254 -4.39 7.07 12.74
C SER A 254 -5.40 8.17 12.41
N GLY A 255 -6.14 8.07 11.31
CA GLY A 255 -7.20 9.02 10.93
C GLY A 255 -8.52 8.77 11.68
N GLU A 256 -9.50 9.63 11.44
CA GLU A 256 -10.86 9.50 11.97
C GLU A 256 -11.90 9.16 10.89
N PHE A 257 -11.63 9.46 9.62
CA PHE A 257 -12.61 9.24 8.56
C PHE A 257 -12.03 8.98 7.17
N CYS A 258 -12.82 8.26 6.38
CA CYS A 258 -12.74 8.22 4.93
C CYS A 258 -14.07 8.70 4.35
N ILE A 259 -14.05 9.43 3.23
CA ILE A 259 -15.23 9.87 2.47
C ILE A 259 -15.03 9.57 0.99
N ILE A 260 -16.01 8.89 0.39
CA ILE A 260 -16.14 8.75 -1.06
C ILE A 260 -17.19 9.76 -1.55
N GLU A 261 -16.79 10.72 -2.40
CA GLU A 261 -17.68 11.82 -2.82
C GLU A 261 -18.69 11.39 -3.90
N ASN A 262 -18.33 10.44 -4.77
CA ASN A 262 -19.15 9.94 -5.87
C ASN A 262 -19.04 8.41 -5.98
N ASP A 263 -20.07 7.76 -6.53
CA ASP A 263 -20.04 6.32 -6.81
C ASP A 263 -18.82 5.94 -7.65
N MET A 264 -18.15 4.84 -7.27
CA MET A 264 -16.98 4.29 -7.96
C MET A 264 -17.33 2.93 -8.62
N PRO A 265 -18.07 2.93 -9.75
CA PRO A 265 -18.70 1.74 -10.32
C PRO A 265 -17.73 0.80 -11.07
N LYS A 266 -16.42 1.10 -11.08
CA LYS A 266 -15.39 0.29 -11.73
C LYS A 266 -14.54 -0.53 -10.76
N ILE A 267 -14.70 -0.35 -9.45
CA ILE A 267 -13.87 -1.03 -8.46
C ILE A 267 -14.09 -2.54 -8.58
N VAL A 268 -12.99 -3.27 -8.76
CA VAL A 268 -12.94 -4.73 -8.87
C VAL A 268 -12.43 -5.34 -7.57
N THR A 269 -11.46 -4.67 -6.93
CA THR A 269 -10.87 -5.08 -5.65
C THR A 269 -10.85 -3.90 -4.69
N ALA A 270 -11.34 -4.10 -3.47
CA ALA A 270 -11.28 -3.11 -2.40
C ALA A 270 -10.77 -3.76 -1.10
N SER A 271 -9.92 -3.04 -0.38
CA SER A 271 -9.34 -3.41 0.90
C SER A 271 -9.47 -2.23 1.85
N PHE A 272 -10.02 -2.48 3.05
CA PHE A 272 -10.14 -1.50 4.12
C PHE A 272 -9.70 -2.15 5.43
N ASP A 273 -8.68 -1.58 6.06
CA ASP A 273 -8.15 -1.96 7.37
C ASP A 273 -8.05 -0.68 8.20
N VAL A 274 -9.08 -0.37 8.99
CA VAL A 274 -9.22 0.96 9.62
C VAL A 274 -9.69 0.91 11.08
N SER A 275 -9.18 1.83 11.89
CA SER A 275 -9.47 1.91 13.34
C SER A 275 -10.74 2.68 13.70
N TYR A 276 -11.42 3.28 12.72
CA TYR A 276 -12.64 4.09 12.92
C TYR A 276 -13.89 3.47 12.28
N SER A 277 -15.06 4.01 12.66
CA SER A 277 -16.34 3.59 12.09
C SER A 277 -16.46 4.04 10.62
N VAL A 278 -16.63 3.10 9.71
CA VAL A 278 -16.78 3.43 8.28
C VAL A 278 -18.24 3.78 7.99
N PRO A 279 -18.54 5.02 7.53
CA PRO A 279 -19.92 5.42 7.28
C PRO A 279 -20.55 4.62 6.15
N ALA A 280 -21.84 4.32 6.33
CA ALA A 280 -22.66 3.44 5.50
C ALA A 280 -22.55 3.70 3.98
N ASN A 281 -22.36 4.97 3.61
CA ASN A 281 -22.27 5.43 2.23
C ASN A 281 -21.06 4.85 1.47
N ILE A 282 -19.92 4.63 2.12
CA ILE A 282 -18.72 4.06 1.47
C ILE A 282 -19.03 2.70 0.85
N LEU A 283 -19.63 1.79 1.63
CA LEU A 283 -20.02 0.47 1.16
C LEU A 283 -21.11 0.54 0.07
N GLY A 284 -21.96 1.57 0.09
CA GLY A 284 -22.89 1.87 -1.00
C GLY A 284 -22.21 2.25 -2.32
N SER A 285 -21.22 3.14 -2.26
CA SER A 285 -20.51 3.67 -3.43
C SER A 285 -19.60 2.66 -4.15
N ILE A 286 -19.31 1.50 -3.53
CA ILE A 286 -18.40 0.46 -4.07
C ILE A 286 -19.09 -0.88 -4.41
N THR A 287 -20.43 -0.92 -4.49
CA THR A 287 -21.23 -2.15 -4.74
C THR A 287 -20.86 -2.96 -6.01
N SER A 288 -20.03 -2.42 -6.89
CA SER A 288 -19.49 -3.09 -8.09
C SER A 288 -18.36 -4.11 -7.81
N VAL A 289 -17.78 -4.09 -6.61
CA VAL A 289 -16.61 -4.87 -6.19
C VAL A 289 -16.78 -6.40 -6.34
N LYS A 290 -15.69 -7.10 -6.70
CA LYS A 290 -15.62 -8.56 -6.84
C LYS A 290 -14.82 -9.25 -5.73
N HIS A 291 -13.81 -8.57 -5.20
CA HIS A 291 -12.99 -9.01 -4.07
C HIS A 291 -12.98 -7.90 -3.03
N LEU A 292 -13.51 -8.17 -1.85
CA LEU A 292 -13.61 -7.21 -0.76
C LEU A 292 -12.87 -7.77 0.46
N ASP A 293 -12.02 -6.95 1.08
CA ASP A 293 -11.26 -7.24 2.28
C ASP A 293 -11.55 -6.16 3.33
N LEU A 294 -11.83 -6.55 4.57
CA LEU A 294 -12.37 -5.68 5.62
C LEU A 294 -11.83 -6.05 7.01
N CYS A 295 -11.18 -5.11 7.68
CA CYS A 295 -11.00 -5.03 9.13
C CYS A 295 -11.54 -3.66 9.56
N LEU A 296 -12.73 -3.64 10.19
CA LEU A 296 -13.46 -2.44 10.58
C LEU A 296 -13.89 -2.53 12.04
N VAL A 297 -13.65 -1.49 12.84
CA VAL A 297 -14.08 -1.45 14.24
C VAL A 297 -15.61 -1.44 14.36
N ASP A 298 -16.28 -0.56 13.62
CA ASP A 298 -17.74 -0.46 13.58
C ASP A 298 -18.19 -0.09 12.16
N SER A 299 -19.41 -0.46 11.79
CA SER A 299 -20.05 0.02 10.58
C SER A 299 -21.56 0.02 10.72
N GLU A 300 -22.17 1.19 10.63
CA GLU A 300 -23.60 1.29 10.29
C GLU A 300 -23.79 0.72 8.87
N TYR A 301 -24.13 -0.56 8.74
CA TYR A 301 -24.22 -1.18 7.42
C TYR A 301 -25.37 -0.57 6.61
N PRO A 302 -25.16 -0.14 5.35
CA PRO A 302 -26.20 0.50 4.55
C PRO A 302 -27.37 -0.45 4.27
N LEU A 303 -28.51 -0.18 4.93
CA LEU A 303 -29.79 -0.84 4.73
C LEU A 303 -30.28 -0.67 3.28
N GLY A 304 -29.88 -1.59 2.40
CA GLY A 304 -30.31 -1.66 1.00
C GLY A 304 -29.19 -1.85 -0.03
N SER A 305 -27.91 -1.76 0.33
CA SER A 305 -26.82 -2.05 -0.62
C SER A 305 -26.70 -3.54 -0.89
N VAL A 306 -26.63 -3.92 -2.18
CA VAL A 306 -26.55 -5.33 -2.62
C VAL A 306 -25.36 -5.53 -3.56
N PHE A 307 -24.41 -6.33 -3.08
CA PHE A 307 -23.15 -6.68 -3.71
C PHE A 307 -23.31 -7.81 -4.73
N HIS A 308 -24.02 -7.52 -5.83
CA HIS A 308 -24.31 -8.47 -6.90
C HIS A 308 -23.05 -9.04 -7.57
N SER A 309 -21.94 -8.28 -7.57
CA SER A 309 -20.68 -8.66 -8.21
C SER A 309 -19.70 -9.41 -7.30
N LEU A 310 -19.95 -9.47 -5.98
CA LEU A 310 -18.98 -9.97 -5.02
C LEU A 310 -18.82 -11.49 -5.13
N VAL A 311 -17.59 -11.94 -5.36
CA VAL A 311 -17.21 -13.35 -5.53
C VAL A 311 -16.32 -13.81 -4.38
N HIS A 312 -15.43 -12.94 -3.91
CA HIS A 312 -14.52 -13.19 -2.79
C HIS A 312 -14.74 -12.15 -1.70
N LEU A 313 -14.94 -12.61 -0.46
CA LEU A 313 -15.02 -11.78 0.72
C LEU A 313 -13.98 -12.28 1.73
N LYS A 314 -13.15 -11.36 2.21
CA LYS A 314 -12.25 -11.53 3.33
C LYS A 314 -12.73 -10.60 4.46
N ILE A 315 -12.88 -11.14 5.66
CA ILE A 315 -13.22 -10.36 6.86
C ILE A 315 -12.22 -10.71 7.93
N CYS A 316 -11.55 -9.71 8.46
CA CYS A 316 -10.66 -9.88 9.58
C CYS A 316 -11.49 -10.02 10.87
N THR A 317 -11.27 -11.07 11.65
CA THR A 317 -11.81 -11.22 13.01
C THR A 317 -10.96 -10.45 14.02
N CYS A 318 -10.31 -9.38 13.57
CA CYS A 318 -9.68 -8.37 14.40
C CYS A 318 -10.74 -7.81 15.36
N HIS A 319 -11.84 -7.27 14.80
CA HIS A 319 -13.11 -6.72 15.35
C HIS A 319 -13.85 -7.61 16.40
N PRO A 320 -14.86 -7.16 17.19
CA PRO A 320 -15.93 -8.04 17.70
C PRO A 320 -17.22 -7.92 16.87
N GLU A 321 -17.56 -6.74 16.33
CA GLU A 321 -18.67 -6.52 15.38
C GLU A 321 -18.50 -7.29 14.05
N TRP A 322 -17.34 -7.93 13.82
CA TRP A 322 -17.04 -8.75 12.63
C TRP A 322 -18.17 -9.74 12.29
N LEU A 323 -18.83 -10.29 13.31
CA LEU A 323 -19.91 -11.25 13.14
C LEU A 323 -21.18 -10.59 12.59
N GLU A 324 -21.54 -9.39 13.06
CA GLU A 324 -22.69 -8.64 12.53
C GLU A 324 -22.40 -8.17 11.10
N LEU A 325 -21.21 -7.63 10.86
CA LEU A 325 -20.71 -7.24 9.54
C LEU A 325 -20.74 -8.42 8.55
N LEU A 326 -20.24 -9.59 8.94
CA LEU A 326 -20.31 -10.82 8.16
C LEU A 326 -21.76 -11.17 7.80
N MET A 327 -22.68 -11.14 8.76
CA MET A 327 -24.07 -11.52 8.53
C MET A 327 -24.82 -10.53 7.62
N CYS A 328 -24.52 -9.23 7.73
CA CYS A 328 -25.01 -8.21 6.80
C CYS A 328 -24.47 -8.45 5.38
N LEU A 329 -23.16 -8.65 5.22
CA LEU A 329 -22.54 -8.91 3.92
C LEU A 329 -23.03 -10.20 3.27
N LEU A 330 -23.20 -11.30 4.02
CA LEU A 330 -23.73 -12.55 3.48
C LEU A 330 -25.16 -12.39 2.94
N ARG A 331 -26.02 -11.65 3.64
CA ARG A 331 -27.39 -11.35 3.16
C ARG A 331 -27.37 -10.46 1.90
N SER A 332 -26.40 -9.56 1.81
CA SER A 332 -26.28 -8.60 0.70
C SER A 332 -25.47 -9.09 -0.51
N SER A 333 -24.86 -10.29 -0.47
CA SER A 333 -23.89 -10.75 -1.48
C SER A 333 -24.31 -12.09 -2.13
N PRO A 334 -25.37 -12.14 -2.95
CA PRO A 334 -25.99 -13.40 -3.41
C PRO A 334 -25.06 -14.30 -4.22
N ASN A 335 -24.04 -13.75 -4.89
CA ASN A 335 -23.12 -14.48 -5.76
C ASN A 335 -21.79 -14.88 -5.10
N LEU A 336 -21.64 -14.72 -3.78
CA LEU A 336 -20.39 -14.97 -3.06
C LEU A 336 -19.95 -16.44 -3.19
N GLN A 337 -18.73 -16.68 -3.67
CA GLN A 337 -18.19 -18.03 -3.90
C GLN A 337 -17.09 -18.42 -2.93
N ALA A 338 -16.39 -17.45 -2.34
CA ALA A 338 -15.32 -17.69 -1.38
C ALA A 338 -15.42 -16.72 -0.20
N LEU A 339 -15.44 -17.29 1.00
CA LEU A 339 -15.35 -16.56 2.27
C LEU A 339 -14.02 -16.92 2.95
N ARG A 340 -13.26 -15.90 3.33
CA ARG A 340 -12.01 -16.00 4.11
C ARG A 340 -12.16 -15.20 5.40
N MET A 341 -11.76 -15.78 6.52
CA MET A 341 -11.73 -15.12 7.81
C MET A 341 -10.37 -15.38 8.46
N ASP A 342 -9.59 -14.33 8.63
CA ASP A 342 -8.24 -14.30 9.22
C ASP A 342 -8.21 -13.31 10.38
N GLN A 343 -7.10 -13.30 11.11
CA GLN A 343 -6.79 -12.24 12.05
C GLN A 343 -5.35 -11.75 11.86
N HIS A 344 -5.21 -10.48 11.44
CA HIS A 344 -3.91 -9.84 11.20
C HIS A 344 -3.39 -9.11 12.44
N HIS A 345 -4.31 -8.48 13.19
CA HIS A 345 -4.02 -7.71 14.39
C HIS A 345 -4.23 -8.53 15.67
N HIS A 346 -3.53 -8.18 16.75
CA HIS A 346 -3.83 -8.75 18.07
C HIS A 346 -5.27 -8.41 18.52
N GLU A 347 -5.84 -9.20 19.44
CA GLU A 347 -7.20 -8.93 19.96
C GLU A 347 -7.21 -7.58 20.71
N LEU A 348 -7.99 -6.61 20.23
CA LEU A 348 -8.04 -5.24 20.76
C LEU A 348 -9.13 -5.03 21.86
N TRP A 349 -9.73 -6.09 22.42
CA TRP A 349 -10.63 -5.99 23.58
C TRP A 349 -10.40 -7.09 24.62
N ASP A 350 -10.92 -6.80 25.80
CA ASP A 350 -11.09 -7.74 26.91
C ASP A 350 -11.86 -9.01 26.52
N GLU A 351 -11.56 -10.13 27.20
CA GLU A 351 -12.24 -11.42 26.99
C GLU A 351 -13.77 -11.36 27.23
N ASP A 352 -14.25 -10.36 27.97
CA ASP A 352 -15.67 -10.15 28.29
C ASP A 352 -16.45 -9.51 27.12
N SER A 353 -15.77 -8.92 26.13
CA SER A 353 -16.38 -8.25 24.96
C SER A 353 -16.66 -9.19 23.77
N ARG A 354 -16.51 -10.50 23.95
CA ARG A 354 -16.63 -11.49 22.87
C ARG A 354 -18.04 -11.48 22.24
N PRO A 355 -18.15 -11.44 20.90
CA PRO A 355 -19.45 -11.42 20.23
C PRO A 355 -20.23 -12.71 20.52
N SER A 356 -21.48 -12.59 20.97
CA SER A 356 -22.34 -13.75 21.16
C SER A 356 -22.87 -14.25 19.81
N TRP A 357 -22.67 -15.53 19.48
CA TRP A 357 -23.29 -16.11 18.29
C TRP A 357 -24.81 -16.17 18.45
N ILE A 358 -25.54 -15.64 17.47
CA ILE A 358 -26.99 -15.72 17.37
C ILE A 358 -27.30 -16.37 16.03
N GLU A 359 -27.77 -17.64 16.05
CA GLU A 359 -28.10 -18.36 14.82
C GLU A 359 -29.19 -17.58 14.04
N PRO A 360 -28.95 -17.22 12.76
CA PRO A 360 -29.86 -16.37 12.02
C PRO A 360 -31.14 -17.12 11.68
N SER A 361 -32.27 -16.40 11.72
CA SER A 361 -33.60 -16.93 11.43
C SER A 361 -33.79 -17.41 9.98
N SER A 362 -32.93 -16.97 9.05
CA SER A 362 -32.87 -17.43 7.66
C SER A 362 -31.43 -17.69 7.24
N VAL A 363 -31.26 -18.64 6.30
CA VAL A 363 -29.96 -18.90 5.66
C VAL A 363 -29.77 -17.91 4.51
N PRO A 364 -28.65 -17.16 4.46
CA PRO A 364 -28.34 -16.30 3.33
C PRO A 364 -28.26 -17.09 2.03
N GLU A 365 -28.81 -16.55 0.93
CA GLU A 365 -28.88 -17.26 -0.35
C GLU A 365 -27.50 -17.74 -0.82
N CYS A 366 -26.47 -16.92 -0.62
CA CYS A 366 -25.10 -17.21 -1.05
C CYS A 366 -24.50 -18.43 -0.33
N VAL A 367 -24.68 -18.54 0.99
CA VAL A 367 -24.27 -19.71 1.79
C VAL A 367 -24.93 -20.96 1.20
N SER A 368 -26.23 -20.89 0.91
CA SER A 368 -26.99 -22.04 0.42
C SER A 368 -26.69 -22.45 -1.03
N SER A 369 -26.25 -21.53 -1.90
CA SER A 369 -26.32 -21.72 -3.37
C SER A 369 -25.05 -21.41 -4.17
N SER A 370 -24.15 -20.54 -3.68
CA SER A 370 -22.97 -20.08 -4.43
C SER A 370 -21.64 -20.33 -3.72
N LEU A 371 -21.64 -20.40 -2.38
CA LEU A 371 -20.44 -20.57 -1.57
C LEU A 371 -19.75 -21.92 -1.84
N GLN A 372 -18.51 -21.86 -2.31
CA GLN A 372 -17.69 -23.00 -2.73
C GLN A 372 -16.42 -23.16 -1.89
N THR A 373 -15.86 -22.06 -1.37
CA THR A 373 -14.66 -22.08 -0.54
C THR A 373 -14.92 -21.37 0.78
N LEU A 374 -14.54 -22.01 1.87
CA LEU A 374 -14.47 -21.43 3.21
C LEU A 374 -13.02 -21.55 3.68
N TRP A 375 -12.47 -20.47 4.25
CA TRP A 375 -11.17 -20.46 4.90
C TRP A 375 -11.30 -19.70 6.24
N VAL A 376 -10.79 -20.29 7.32
CA VAL A 376 -10.92 -19.75 8.68
C VAL A 376 -9.59 -19.95 9.42
N ASP A 377 -9.01 -18.87 9.95
CA ASP A 377 -8.08 -18.95 11.07
C ASP A 377 -8.87 -19.23 12.34
N TYR A 378 -8.58 -20.38 12.94
CA TYR A 378 -9.41 -20.99 13.96
C TYR A 378 -8.64 -21.09 15.28
N LYS A 379 -9.10 -20.31 16.25
CA LYS A 379 -8.67 -20.32 17.66
C LYS A 379 -9.48 -21.33 18.47
N GLY A 380 -10.66 -21.72 17.99
CA GLY A 380 -11.55 -22.68 18.62
C GLY A 380 -12.41 -22.07 19.73
N THR A 381 -12.76 -20.79 19.61
CA THR A 381 -13.79 -20.17 20.44
C THR A 381 -15.16 -20.80 20.16
N ASP A 382 -16.08 -20.72 21.12
CA ASP A 382 -17.43 -21.28 20.93
C ASP A 382 -18.21 -20.56 19.81
N VAL A 383 -17.90 -19.28 19.57
CA VAL A 383 -18.44 -18.47 18.46
C VAL A 383 -17.99 -19.01 17.10
N GLU A 384 -16.68 -19.26 16.93
CA GLU A 384 -16.13 -19.87 15.72
C GLU A 384 -16.69 -21.28 15.49
N LYS A 385 -16.83 -22.08 16.55
CA LYS A 385 -17.43 -23.42 16.49
C LYS A 385 -18.85 -23.38 15.94
N GLU A 386 -19.70 -22.54 16.53
CA GLU A 386 -21.11 -22.44 16.14
C GLU A 386 -21.26 -21.86 14.73
N MET A 387 -20.43 -20.86 14.35
CA MET A 387 -20.41 -20.31 13.00
C MET A 387 -19.94 -21.33 11.96
N VAL A 388 -18.83 -22.04 12.19
CA VAL A 388 -18.32 -23.06 11.26
C VAL A 388 -19.31 -24.23 11.16
N ALA A 389 -19.92 -24.66 12.27
CA ALA A 389 -20.99 -25.66 12.26
C ALA A 389 -22.19 -25.20 11.43
N TYR A 390 -22.62 -23.94 11.59
CA TYR A 390 -23.68 -23.34 10.79
C TYR A 390 -23.33 -23.31 9.30
N MET A 391 -22.12 -22.88 8.92
CA MET A 391 -21.67 -22.87 7.53
C MET A 391 -21.65 -24.28 6.93
N LEU A 392 -21.06 -25.26 7.62
CA LEU A 392 -20.99 -26.65 7.16
C LEU A 392 -22.38 -27.32 7.05
N ARG A 393 -23.32 -26.97 7.95
CA ARG A 393 -24.70 -27.49 7.95
C ARG A 393 -25.57 -26.91 6.85
N ASN A 394 -25.30 -25.68 6.39
CA ASN A 394 -26.18 -24.98 5.44
C ASN A 394 -25.58 -24.78 4.04
N ALA A 395 -24.26 -24.91 3.86
CA ALA A 395 -23.60 -24.68 2.58
C ALA A 395 -23.64 -25.91 1.65
N ASN A 396 -24.58 -25.91 0.70
CA ASN A 396 -24.82 -27.05 -0.20
C ASN A 396 -23.75 -27.17 -1.31
N CYS A 397 -23.17 -26.05 -1.74
CA CYS A 397 -22.22 -25.97 -2.85
C CYS A 397 -20.74 -26.00 -2.43
N LEU A 398 -20.47 -26.14 -1.12
CA LEU A 398 -19.14 -26.04 -0.55
C LEU A 398 -18.23 -27.18 -1.03
N LYS A 399 -17.09 -26.85 -1.64
CA LYS A 399 -16.11 -27.80 -2.21
C LYS A 399 -14.88 -27.94 -1.33
N LYS A 400 -14.44 -26.84 -0.71
CA LYS A 400 -13.25 -26.78 0.15
C LYS A 400 -13.55 -25.95 1.39
N ALA A 401 -13.37 -26.55 2.57
CA ALA A 401 -13.31 -25.84 3.85
C ALA A 401 -11.88 -26.00 4.37
N THR A 402 -11.20 -24.89 4.64
CA THR A 402 -9.82 -24.86 5.14
C THR A 402 -9.84 -24.26 6.53
N ILE A 403 -9.21 -24.93 7.48
CA ILE A 403 -9.17 -24.52 8.88
C ILE A 403 -7.70 -24.47 9.29
N SER A 404 -7.17 -23.25 9.31
CA SER A 404 -5.82 -22.92 9.76
C SER A 404 -5.87 -22.79 11.28
N SER A 405 -5.03 -23.51 12.03
CA SER A 405 -5.03 -23.37 13.49
C SER A 405 -3.86 -22.52 13.98
N VAL A 406 -4.20 -21.39 14.63
CA VAL A 406 -3.25 -20.45 15.26
C VAL A 406 -2.59 -21.06 16.51
N SER A 407 -3.16 -22.13 17.08
CA SER A 407 -2.63 -22.75 18.30
C SER A 407 -1.29 -23.45 18.08
N ILE A 408 -0.30 -23.12 18.91
CA ILE A 408 1.03 -23.76 18.91
C ILE A 408 0.95 -25.18 19.55
N ASP A 409 -0.09 -25.48 20.34
CA ASP A 409 -0.26 -26.75 21.04
C ASP A 409 -0.81 -27.86 20.12
N PRO A 410 -0.03 -28.92 19.80
CA PRO A 410 -0.49 -30.01 18.93
C PRO A 410 -1.68 -30.80 19.50
N CYS A 411 -1.82 -30.87 20.83
CA CYS A 411 -2.95 -31.56 21.46
C CYS A 411 -4.26 -30.80 21.21
N LYS A 412 -4.25 -29.47 21.40
CA LYS A 412 -5.38 -28.61 21.05
C LYS A 412 -5.72 -28.69 19.56
N LYS A 413 -4.72 -28.62 18.67
CA LYS A 413 -4.94 -28.83 17.22
C LYS A 413 -5.69 -30.15 16.95
N ILE A 414 -5.26 -31.26 17.56
CA ILE A 414 -5.89 -32.58 17.37
C ILE A 414 -7.32 -32.64 17.93
N GLU A 415 -7.61 -31.97 19.03
CA GLU A 415 -8.97 -31.88 19.60
C GLU A 415 -9.91 -31.08 18.70
N MET A 416 -9.48 -29.89 18.26
CA MET A 416 -10.20 -29.06 17.28
C MET A 416 -10.50 -29.83 15.99
N VAL A 417 -9.51 -30.52 15.43
CA VAL A 417 -9.65 -31.36 14.24
C VAL A 417 -10.72 -32.44 14.42
N LYS A 418 -10.75 -33.13 15.58
CA LYS A 418 -11.76 -34.17 15.88
C LYS A 418 -13.16 -33.58 16.01
N GLU A 419 -13.29 -32.48 16.73
CA GLU A 419 -14.55 -31.76 16.95
C GLU A 419 -15.16 -31.33 15.61
N LEU A 420 -14.39 -30.58 14.81
CA LEU A 420 -14.81 -30.09 13.49
C LEU A 420 -15.06 -31.22 12.48
N SER A 421 -14.30 -32.31 12.55
CA SER A 421 -14.52 -33.49 11.68
C SER A 421 -15.84 -34.22 11.98
N SER A 422 -16.36 -34.09 13.22
CA SER A 422 -17.60 -34.72 13.67
C SER A 422 -18.87 -33.96 13.26
N LEU A 423 -18.73 -32.70 12.82
CA LEU A 423 -19.85 -31.85 12.41
C LEU A 423 -20.55 -32.38 11.16
N SER A 424 -21.88 -32.26 11.14
CA SER A 424 -22.72 -32.62 9.99
C SER A 424 -22.47 -31.67 8.83
N ARG A 425 -22.06 -32.21 7.68
CA ARG A 425 -21.86 -31.44 6.43
C ARG A 425 -23.02 -31.68 5.48
N CYS A 426 -23.60 -30.62 4.92
CA CYS A 426 -24.64 -30.75 3.89
C CYS A 426 -24.04 -31.09 2.51
N SER A 427 -22.97 -30.39 2.13
CA SER A 427 -22.21 -30.73 0.92
C SER A 427 -21.45 -32.06 1.09
N SER A 428 -21.82 -33.04 0.27
CA SER A 428 -21.12 -34.33 0.15
C SER A 428 -19.78 -34.23 -0.60
N THR A 429 -19.52 -33.12 -1.30
CA THR A 429 -18.28 -32.86 -2.04
C THR A 429 -17.31 -31.96 -1.28
N CYS A 430 -17.65 -31.52 -0.07
CA CYS A 430 -16.79 -30.67 0.75
C CYS A 430 -15.58 -31.43 1.31
N HIS A 431 -14.39 -31.09 0.82
CA HIS A 431 -13.13 -31.49 1.43
C HIS A 431 -12.79 -30.55 2.59
N LEU A 432 -12.74 -31.10 3.80
CA LEU A 432 -12.22 -30.41 4.99
C LEU A 432 -10.70 -30.59 5.06
N ILE A 433 -9.96 -29.49 5.04
CA ILE A 433 -8.50 -29.43 5.06
C ILE A 433 -8.09 -28.66 6.31
N PHE A 434 -7.07 -29.17 7.01
CA PHE A 434 -6.49 -28.55 8.19
C PHE A 434 -5.02 -28.22 7.92
N ASP A 435 -4.57 -27.05 8.38
CA ASP A 435 -3.21 -26.50 8.24
C ASP A 435 -2.50 -26.37 9.63
#